data_AF-A0A6N0BTS1-F1
#
_entry.id   AF-A0A6N0BTS1-F1
#
_cell.length_a   1.000
_cell.length_b   1.000
_cell.length_c   1.000
_cell.angle_alpha   90.00
_cell.angle_beta   90.00
_cell.angle_gamma   90.00
#
_symmetry.space_group_name_H-M   'P 1'
#
loop_
_entity.id
_entity.type
_entity.pdbx_description
1 polymer ?
#
loop_
_entity_poly.entity_id
_entity_poly.type
_entity_poly.pdbx_seq_one_letter_code
_entity_poly.pdbx_strand_id
1 'polypeptide(L)'
;MTFRPLLCLSLTLLFTLPAQASSQLALDKGCYNCHGEPPRRNTPGMAQLASDYARYRGQADAPQRLTDKLREGSLFAHIAAHERLSQEECITLMRWIIEGAK
;
A
#
# COMPACT_ATOMS: atom_id res chain seq x y z
N MET A 1 44.50 -3.51 -34.90
CA MET A 1 43.82 -2.96 -33.70
C MET A 1 42.44 -2.48 -34.11
N THR A 2 41.38 -3.22 -33.77
CA THR A 2 40.00 -2.71 -33.75
C THR A 2 39.22 -3.51 -32.71
N PHE A 3 39.04 -2.91 -31.54
CA PHE A 3 38.21 -3.44 -30.45
C PHE A 3 36.73 -3.37 -30.86
N ARG A 4 36.01 -4.50 -30.83
CA ARG A 4 34.53 -4.50 -30.81
C ARG A 4 34.10 -4.34 -29.35
N PRO A 5 33.49 -3.21 -28.95
CA PRO A 5 32.84 -3.16 -27.65
C PRO A 5 31.54 -3.96 -27.74
N LEU A 6 31.47 -5.01 -26.92
CA LEU A 6 30.25 -5.77 -26.71
C LEU A 6 29.12 -4.83 -26.27
N LEU A 7 27.99 -4.94 -26.96
CA LEU A 7 26.72 -4.33 -26.60
C LEU A 7 26.20 -5.00 -25.31
N CYS A 8 26.61 -4.50 -24.14
CA CYS A 8 25.96 -4.80 -22.87
C CYS A 8 24.64 -4.03 -22.82
N LEU A 9 23.57 -4.64 -23.32
CA LEU A 9 22.21 -4.16 -23.13
C LEU A 9 21.79 -4.50 -21.68
N SER A 10 22.04 -3.58 -20.76
CA SER A 10 21.65 -3.69 -19.35
C SER A 10 20.12 -3.68 -19.23
N LEU A 11 19.54 -4.86 -19.00
CA LEU A 11 18.12 -5.05 -18.71
C LEU A 11 17.86 -4.80 -17.22
N THR A 12 17.84 -3.53 -16.78
CA THR A 12 17.37 -3.15 -15.44
C THR A 12 15.88 -2.83 -15.49
N LEU A 13 15.02 -3.84 -15.36
CA LEU A 13 13.57 -3.63 -15.47
C LEU A 13 12.76 -4.63 -14.63
N LEU A 14 13.05 -4.74 -13.32
CA LEU A 14 12.27 -5.61 -12.42
C LEU A 14 12.19 -5.09 -10.98
N PHE A 15 11.54 -3.94 -10.75
CA PHE A 15 11.17 -3.55 -9.36
C PHE A 15 9.80 -2.86 -9.18
N THR A 16 9.00 -2.68 -10.22
CA THR A 16 7.71 -1.93 -10.12
C THR A 16 6.46 -2.79 -9.90
N LEU A 17 6.58 -4.11 -9.84
CA LEU A 17 5.45 -5.04 -9.78
C LEU A 17 4.58 -4.97 -8.49
N PRO A 18 5.13 -4.85 -7.27
CA PRO A 18 4.30 -4.96 -6.06
C PRO A 18 3.42 -3.71 -5.81
N ALA A 19 3.83 -2.53 -6.30
CA ALA A 19 3.10 -1.28 -6.09
C ALA A 19 1.81 -1.23 -6.92
N GLN A 20 1.87 -1.57 -8.21
CA GLN A 20 0.67 -1.59 -9.06
C GLN A 20 -0.39 -2.58 -8.56
N ALA A 21 0.02 -3.78 -8.15
CA ALA A 21 -0.90 -4.78 -7.60
C ALA A 21 -1.64 -4.27 -6.35
N SER A 22 -0.96 -3.48 -5.52
CA SER A 22 -1.53 -2.91 -4.30
C SER A 22 -2.48 -1.74 -4.59
N SER A 23 -2.18 -0.91 -5.59
CA SER A 23 -3.10 0.14 -6.05
C SER A 23 -4.39 -0.43 -6.64
N GLN A 24 -4.29 -1.53 -7.39
CA GLN A 24 -5.45 -2.23 -7.93
C GLN A 24 -6.28 -2.88 -6.82
N LEU A 25 -5.61 -3.53 -5.85
CA LEU A 25 -6.29 -4.07 -4.68
C LEU A 25 -7.06 -2.99 -3.91
N ALA A 26 -6.50 -1.79 -3.74
CA ALA A 26 -7.18 -0.67 -3.08
C ALA A 26 -8.42 -0.19 -3.86
N LEU A 27 -8.36 -0.21 -5.20
CA LEU A 27 -9.52 0.07 -6.06
C LEU A 27 -10.59 -1.03 -5.93
N ASP A 28 -10.20 -2.29 -6.05
CA ASP A 28 -11.10 -3.46 -6.03
C ASP A 28 -11.81 -3.61 -4.68
N LYS A 29 -11.13 -3.26 -3.59
CA LYS A 29 -11.69 -3.26 -2.23
C LYS A 29 -12.43 -1.96 -1.89
N GLY A 30 -12.47 -1.00 -2.80
CA GLY A 30 -13.24 0.23 -2.65
C GLY A 30 -12.68 1.21 -1.62
N CYS A 31 -11.37 1.20 -1.35
CA CYS A 31 -10.73 2.09 -0.37
C CYS A 31 -10.99 3.57 -0.70
N TYR A 32 -11.00 3.92 -1.98
CA TYR A 32 -11.26 5.28 -2.47
C TYR A 32 -12.71 5.76 -2.28
N ASN A 33 -13.65 4.88 -1.91
CA ASN A 33 -15.03 5.31 -1.58
C ASN A 33 -15.09 6.19 -0.32
N CYS A 34 -14.09 6.07 0.56
CA CYS A 34 -13.92 6.93 1.73
C CYS A 34 -12.64 7.76 1.63
N HIS A 35 -11.53 7.14 1.23
CA HIS A 35 -10.19 7.75 1.21
C HIS A 35 -9.80 8.38 -0.15
N GLY A 36 -10.80 8.68 -1.00
CA GLY A 36 -10.60 9.34 -2.30
C GLY A 36 -10.28 10.83 -2.19
N GLU A 37 -10.36 11.54 -3.33
CA GLU A 37 -10.19 12.99 -3.42
C GLU A 37 -11.47 13.62 -4.00
N PRO A 38 -12.23 14.43 -3.23
CA PRO A 38 -12.05 14.70 -1.81
C PRO A 38 -12.45 13.49 -0.94
N PRO A 39 -11.84 13.32 0.24
CA PRO A 39 -12.20 12.24 1.14
C PRO A 39 -13.59 12.45 1.75
N ARG A 40 -14.27 11.35 2.07
CA ARG A 40 -15.64 11.37 2.64
C ARG A 40 -15.61 11.02 4.12
N ARG A 41 -16.70 11.34 4.82
CA ARG A 41 -16.96 10.91 6.22
C ARG A 41 -15.84 11.28 7.21
N ASN A 42 -15.23 12.45 7.03
CA ASN A 42 -14.14 12.94 7.87
C ASN A 42 -12.94 11.97 7.97
N THR A 43 -12.70 11.20 6.91
CA THR A 43 -11.53 10.31 6.82
C THR A 43 -10.36 11.04 6.15
N PRO A 44 -9.10 10.66 6.43
CA PRO A 44 -7.96 11.17 5.68
C PRO A 44 -8.00 10.65 4.24
N GLY A 45 -7.59 11.46 3.26
CA GLY A 45 -7.36 10.99 1.89
C GLY A 45 -6.17 10.03 1.81
N MET A 46 -6.06 9.28 0.70
CA MET A 46 -4.99 8.30 0.52
C MET A 46 -3.58 8.91 0.64
N ALA A 47 -3.38 10.13 0.11
CA ALA A 47 -2.12 10.85 0.22
C ALA A 47 -1.78 11.24 1.68
N GLN A 48 -2.79 11.61 2.47
CA GLN A 48 -2.61 11.92 3.89
C GLN A 48 -2.27 10.66 4.68
N LEU A 49 -2.95 9.54 4.42
CA LEU A 49 -2.61 8.24 5.02
C LEU A 49 -1.16 7.86 4.72
N ALA A 50 -0.72 7.97 3.46
CA ALA A 50 0.66 7.71 3.10
C ALA A 50 1.67 8.58 3.88
N SER A 51 1.35 9.85 4.08
CA SER A 51 2.17 10.77 4.87
C SER A 51 2.22 10.36 6.35
N ASP A 52 1.07 10.08 6.96
CA ASP A 52 0.95 9.76 8.39
C ASP A 52 1.67 8.44 8.73
N TYR A 53 1.62 7.47 7.82
CA TYR A 53 2.22 6.15 8.00
C TYR A 53 3.67 6.04 7.49
N ALA A 54 4.22 7.08 6.85
CA ALA A 54 5.62 7.08 6.39
C ALA A 54 6.64 6.84 7.53
N ARG A 55 6.28 7.17 8.77
CA ARG A 55 7.08 6.91 9.99
C ARG A 55 7.37 5.42 10.23
N TYR A 56 6.67 4.51 9.56
CA TYR A 56 6.84 3.06 9.69
C TYR A 56 7.72 2.44 8.60
N ARG A 57 8.22 3.22 7.63
CA ARG A 57 9.10 2.70 6.58
C ARG A 57 10.35 2.05 7.17
N GLY A 58 10.75 0.93 6.57
CA GLY A 58 11.89 0.12 7.02
C GLY A 58 11.63 -0.75 8.26
N GLN A 59 10.46 -0.65 8.91
CA GLN A 59 10.08 -1.54 10.01
C GLN A 59 9.40 -2.78 9.45
N ALA A 60 10.14 -3.91 9.41
CA ALA A 60 9.67 -5.15 8.79
C ALA A 60 8.36 -5.69 9.40
N ASP A 61 8.17 -5.49 10.72
CA ASP A 61 6.99 -5.94 11.48
C ASP A 61 5.80 -4.97 11.37
N ALA A 62 6.00 -3.73 10.93
CA ALA A 62 4.98 -2.69 11.03
C ALA A 62 3.68 -3.00 10.26
N PRO A 63 3.70 -3.51 9.01
CA PRO A 63 2.46 -3.82 8.30
C PRO A 63 1.59 -4.85 9.05
N GLN A 64 2.20 -5.88 9.63
CA GLN A 64 1.51 -6.91 10.38
C GLN A 64 1.00 -6.37 11.72
N ARG A 65 1.88 -5.74 12.51
CA ARG A 65 1.52 -5.14 13.80
C ARG A 65 0.41 -4.10 13.69
N LEU A 66 0.39 -3.31 12.61
CA LEU A 66 -0.69 -2.35 12.35
C LEU A 66 -1.97 -3.06 11.92
N THR A 67 -1.88 -4.09 11.06
CA THR A 67 -3.04 -4.92 10.69
C THR A 67 -3.69 -5.57 11.90
N ASP A 68 -2.89 -6.14 12.81
CA ASP A 68 -3.41 -6.78 14.01
C ASP A 68 -4.14 -5.77 14.88
N LYS A 69 -3.58 -4.56 15.07
CA LYS A 69 -4.28 -3.45 15.75
C LYS A 69 -5.57 -3.01 15.05
N LEU A 70 -5.59 -2.97 13.72
CA LEU A 70 -6.78 -2.62 12.94
C LEU A 70 -7.91 -3.64 13.13
N ARG A 71 -7.57 -4.91 13.35
CA ARG A 71 -8.54 -6.01 13.51
C ARG A 71 -8.93 -6.28 14.97
N GLU A 72 -8.00 -6.13 15.91
CA GLU A 72 -8.26 -6.23 17.35
C GLU A 72 -9.07 -5.04 17.86
N GLY A 73 -8.82 -3.85 17.28
CA GLY A 73 -9.32 -2.57 17.78
C GLY A 73 -10.56 -2.09 17.05
N SER A 74 -11.53 -1.68 17.85
CA SER A 74 -12.72 -0.86 17.54
C SER A 74 -12.55 0.37 16.63
N LEU A 75 -11.34 0.68 16.13
CA LEU A 75 -11.06 1.82 15.24
C LEU A 75 -11.86 1.75 13.94
N PHE A 76 -12.10 0.55 13.43
CA PHE A 76 -12.83 0.32 12.19
C PHE A 76 -13.85 -0.81 12.27
N ALA A 77 -14.13 -1.31 13.47
CA ALA A 77 -15.23 -2.24 13.69
C ALA A 77 -16.54 -1.61 13.17
N HIS A 78 -17.43 -2.42 12.60
CA HIS A 78 -18.70 -2.00 12.02
C HIS A 78 -18.61 -1.25 10.68
N ILE A 79 -17.44 -1.16 10.06
CA ILE A 79 -17.29 -0.71 8.67
C ILE A 79 -17.18 -1.94 7.78
N ALA A 80 -18.28 -2.30 7.11
CA ALA A 80 -18.38 -3.50 6.29
C ALA A 80 -17.27 -3.63 5.23
N ALA A 81 -16.74 -2.53 4.69
CA ALA A 81 -15.62 -2.57 3.76
C ALA A 81 -14.33 -3.10 4.40
N HIS A 82 -14.05 -2.74 5.65
CA HIS A 82 -12.86 -3.17 6.37
C HIS A 82 -13.01 -4.61 6.89
N GLU A 83 -14.21 -5.01 7.29
CA GLU A 83 -14.51 -6.38 7.76
C GLU A 83 -14.38 -7.44 6.66
N ARG A 84 -14.51 -7.04 5.38
CA ARG A 84 -14.40 -7.94 4.22
C ARG A 84 -12.97 -8.19 3.76
N LEU A 85 -11.99 -7.47 4.31
CA LEU A 85 -10.59 -7.68 3.99
C LEU A 85 -10.06 -8.94 4.69
N SER A 86 -9.35 -9.78 3.94
CA SER A 86 -8.56 -10.84 4.55
C SER A 86 -7.38 -10.24 5.33
N GLN A 87 -6.77 -11.02 6.22
CA GLN A 87 -5.57 -10.57 6.93
C GLN A 87 -4.43 -10.22 5.96
N GLU A 88 -4.24 -11.05 4.92
CA GLU A 88 -3.20 -10.85 3.91
C GLU A 88 -3.44 -9.59 3.08
N GLU A 89 -4.69 -9.30 2.73
CA GLU A 89 -5.09 -8.08 2.01
C GLU A 89 -4.82 -6.84 2.85
N CYS A 90 -5.17 -6.87 4.15
CA CYS A 90 -4.84 -5.80 5.08
C CYS A 90 -3.34 -5.56 5.18
N ILE A 91 -2.53 -6.61 5.33
CA ILE A 91 -1.06 -6.49 5.41
C ILE A 91 -0.51 -5.89 4.11
N THR A 92 -1.02 -6.33 2.96
CA THR A 92 -0.62 -5.82 1.64
C THR A 92 -0.93 -4.33 1.50
N LEU A 93 -2.16 -3.93 1.84
CA LEU A 93 -2.60 -2.53 1.81
C LEU A 93 -1.81 -1.66 2.80
N MET A 94 -1.58 -2.14 4.02
CA MET A 94 -0.80 -1.41 5.03
C MET A 94 0.65 -1.21 4.60
N ARG A 95 1.29 -2.24 4.03
CA ARG A 95 2.63 -2.12 3.46
C ARG A 95 2.64 -1.06 2.36
N TRP A 96 1.69 -1.13 1.42
CA TRP A 96 1.60 -0.18 0.32
C TRP A 96 1.38 1.26 0.79
N ILE A 97 0.53 1.49 1.80
CA ILE A 97 0.33 2.81 2.41
C ILE A 97 1.62 3.32 3.04
N ILE A 98 2.32 2.50 3.83
CA ILE A 98 3.61 2.86 4.45
C ILE A 98 4.64 3.26 3.39
N GLU A 99 4.71 2.53 2.28
CA GLU A 99 5.64 2.83 1.17
C GLU A 99 5.21 4.07 0.35
N GLY A 100 3.99 4.55 0.52
CA GLY A 100 3.56 5.86 0.01
C GLY A 100 2.27 5.89 -0.80
N ALA A 101 1.55 4.77 -0.90
CA ALA A 101 0.29 4.63 -1.63
C ALA A 101 0.34 5.13 -3.09
N LYS A 102 1.40 4.76 -3.82
CA LYS A 102 1.62 5.10 -5.23
C LYS A 102 1.63 3.87 -6.12
#